data_AF-A0A1D1V196-F1
#
_entry.id   AF-A0A1D1V196-F1
#
_cell.length_a   1.000
_cell.length_b   1.000
_cell.length_c   1.000
_cell.angle_alpha   90.00
_cell.angle_beta   90.00
_cell.angle_gamma   90.00
#
_symmetry.space_group_name_H-M   'P 1'
#
loop_
_entity.id
_entity.type
_entity.pdbx_description
1 polymer ?
#
loop_
_entity_poly.entity_id
_entity_poly.type
_entity_poly.pdbx_seq_one_letter_code
_entity_poly.pdbx_strand_id
1 'polypeptide(L)'
;MAGSTAHGQPVISLNDLQNIKRKFEEDLVVLTDSIQKLQAIQQHFLASQEHTKQMETIPDGAEVLVPLCDGLLVRGKAVDVGVNLVDIGAGYFVEMSQEKTRDYCKRRVEFLNAQLSRLQSVGQEKMQQRQMVISAMQQQMAQMKLTGPRAAAGSIAAR
;
A
#
# COMPACT_ATOMS: atom_id res chain seq x y z
N MET A 1 -15.84 15.57 -54.05
CA MET A 1 -14.55 15.91 -53.41
C MET A 1 -14.81 16.38 -51.98
N ALA A 2 -15.09 15.46 -51.05
CA ALA A 2 -15.14 15.75 -49.61
C ALA A 2 -15.16 14.40 -48.86
N GLY A 3 -14.01 14.00 -48.33
CA GLY A 3 -13.82 12.77 -47.59
C GLY A 3 -12.58 12.92 -46.72
N SER A 4 -12.64 13.86 -45.79
CA SER A 4 -11.60 14.10 -44.79
C SER A 4 -11.51 12.89 -43.87
N THR A 5 -10.52 12.04 -44.11
CA THR A 5 -10.14 10.93 -43.24
C THR A 5 -9.80 11.48 -41.86
N ALA A 6 -10.71 11.25 -40.91
CA ALA A 6 -10.52 11.55 -39.51
C ALA A 6 -9.27 10.83 -39.00
N HIS A 7 -8.40 11.63 -38.41
CA HIS A 7 -7.21 11.25 -37.69
C HIS A 7 -7.51 10.07 -36.75
N GLY A 8 -6.79 8.96 -36.91
CA GLY A 8 -6.97 7.73 -36.16
C GLY A 8 -6.61 7.90 -34.68
N GLN A 9 -7.57 8.35 -33.88
CA GLN A 9 -7.51 8.11 -32.44
C GLN A 9 -7.88 6.64 -32.18
N PRO A 10 -7.09 5.89 -31.38
CA PRO A 10 -7.50 4.55 -30.98
C PRO A 10 -8.80 4.68 -30.20
N VAL A 11 -9.90 4.26 -30.80
CA VAL A 11 -11.21 4.23 -30.16
C VAL A 11 -11.16 3.07 -29.17
N ILE A 12 -10.65 3.33 -27.98
CA ILE A 12 -10.74 2.39 -26.87
C ILE A 12 -12.23 2.15 -26.64
N SER A 13 -12.65 0.90 -26.62
CA SER A 13 -14.07 0.58 -26.44
C SER A 13 -14.49 0.90 -25.00
N LEU A 14 -15.77 1.21 -24.80
CA LEU A 14 -16.31 1.47 -23.47
C LEU A 14 -16.07 0.29 -22.51
N ASN A 15 -16.14 -0.94 -23.04
CA ASN A 15 -15.86 -2.17 -22.30
C ASN A 15 -14.39 -2.26 -21.88
N ASP A 16 -13.45 -1.85 -22.74
CA ASP A 16 -12.02 -1.84 -22.40
C ASP A 16 -11.72 -0.81 -21.31
N LEU A 17 -12.33 0.37 -21.35
CA LEU A 17 -12.19 1.38 -20.30
C LEU A 17 -12.77 0.89 -18.96
N GLN A 18 -13.90 0.17 -18.97
CA GLN A 18 -14.45 -0.45 -17.78
C GLN A 18 -13.52 -1.51 -17.19
N ASN A 19 -12.91 -2.34 -18.05
CA ASN A 19 -11.93 -3.34 -17.62
C ASN A 19 -10.68 -2.70 -17.01
N ILE A 20 -10.15 -1.64 -17.63
CA ILE A 20 -9.00 -0.89 -17.13
C ILE A 20 -9.33 -0.22 -15.79
N LYS A 21 -10.51 0.39 -15.65
CA LYS A 21 -10.99 0.99 -14.38
C LYS A 21 -10.99 -0.05 -13.26
N ARG A 22 -11.62 -1.20 -13.49
CA ARG A 22 -11.68 -2.30 -12.50
C ARG A 22 -10.29 -2.76 -12.09
N LYS A 23 -9.38 -2.96 -13.05
CA LYS A 23 -7.99 -3.35 -12.76
C LYS A 23 -7.29 -2.32 -11.87
N PHE A 24 -7.46 -1.03 -12.13
CA PHE A 24 -6.90 0.00 -11.26
C PHE A 24 -7.54 0.03 -9.88
N GLU A 25 -8.83 -0.25 -9.75
CA GLU A 25 -9.50 -0.36 -8.45
C GLU A 25 -8.96 -1.55 -7.64
N GLU A 26 -8.78 -2.71 -8.25
CA GLU A 26 -8.16 -3.88 -7.63
C GLU A 26 -6.71 -3.60 -7.18
N ASP A 27 -5.90 -3.02 -8.07
CA ASP A 27 -4.51 -2.66 -7.76
C ASP A 27 -4.41 -1.68 -6.59
N LEU A 28 -5.33 -0.72 -6.50
CA LEU A 28 -5.35 0.26 -5.41
C LEU A 28 -5.73 -0.38 -4.07
N VAL A 29 -6.61 -1.38 -4.07
CA VAL A 29 -6.94 -2.15 -2.85
C VAL A 29 -5.70 -2.89 -2.35
N VAL A 30 -5.01 -3.61 -3.25
CA VAL A 30 -3.78 -4.35 -2.91
C VAL A 30 -2.69 -3.40 -2.39
N LEU A 31 -2.52 -2.24 -3.03
CA LEU A 31 -1.53 -1.25 -2.62
C LEU A 31 -1.85 -0.68 -1.23
N THR A 32 -3.13 -0.40 -0.96
CA THR A 32 -3.57 0.12 0.35
C THR A 32 -3.33 -0.90 1.47
N ASP A 33 -3.70 -2.16 1.24
CA ASP A 33 -3.44 -3.27 2.18
C ASP A 33 -1.93 -3.45 2.43
N SER A 34 -1.11 -3.37 1.37
CA SER A 34 0.35 -3.46 1.48
C SER A 34 0.93 -2.30 2.30
N ILE A 35 0.44 -1.08 2.13
CA ILE A 35 0.85 0.09 2.92
C ILE A 35 0.51 -0.13 4.40
N GLN A 36 -0.71 -0.59 4.72
CA GLN A 36 -1.12 -0.86 6.10
C GLN A 36 -0.25 -1.93 6.76
N LYS A 37 0.04 -3.03 6.05
CA LYS A 37 0.95 -4.09 6.54
C LYS A 37 2.35 -3.56 6.82
N LEU A 38 2.92 -2.78 5.91
CA LEU A 38 4.26 -2.20 6.11
C LEU A 38 4.29 -1.18 7.25
N GLN A 39 3.22 -0.40 7.44
CA GLN A 39 3.08 0.50 8.60
C GLN A 39 3.02 -0.26 9.91
N ALA A 40 2.27 -1.36 9.99
CA ALA A 40 2.21 -2.20 11.19
C ALA A 40 3.60 -2.80 11.53
N ILE A 41 4.34 -3.28 10.52
CA ILE A 41 5.70 -3.79 10.71
C ILE A 41 6.65 -2.68 11.17
N GLN A 42 6.54 -1.49 10.60
CA GLN A 42 7.33 -0.34 11.04
C GLN A 42 7.08 0.01 12.51
N GLN A 43 5.82 0.03 12.94
CA GLN A 43 5.46 0.27 14.34
C GLN A 43 6.03 -0.81 15.26
N HIS A 44 6.03 -2.07 14.82
CA HIS A 44 6.71 -3.16 15.54
C HIS A 44 8.20 -2.89 15.75
N PHE A 45 8.94 -2.48 14.72
CA PHE A 45 10.37 -2.17 14.87
C PHE A 45 10.63 -0.96 15.77
N LEU A 46 9.78 0.06 15.72
CA LEU A 46 9.87 1.21 16.62
C LEU A 46 9.60 0.80 18.08
N ALA A 47 8.57 -0.02 18.32
CA ALA A 47 8.27 -0.56 19.64
C ALA A 47 9.42 -1.43 20.17
N SER A 48 9.98 -2.32 19.34
CA SER A 48 11.14 -3.14 19.70
C SER A 48 12.36 -2.30 20.08
N GLN A 49 12.59 -1.17 19.41
CA GLN A 49 13.65 -0.25 19.76
C GLN A 49 13.44 0.37 21.14
N GLU A 50 12.19 0.73 21.47
CA GLU A 50 11.86 1.30 22.78
C GLU A 50 11.93 0.24 23.90
N HIS A 51 11.44 -0.97 23.65
CA HIS A 51 11.58 -2.09 24.59
C HIS A 51 13.04 -2.41 24.89
N THR A 52 13.93 -2.29 23.90
CA THR A 52 15.38 -2.49 24.12
C THR A 52 15.94 -1.48 25.13
N LYS A 53 15.46 -0.23 25.11
CA LYS A 53 15.85 0.77 26.12
C LYS A 53 15.23 0.48 27.48
N GLN A 54 13.98 0.03 27.51
CA GLN A 54 13.33 -0.33 28.77
C GLN A 54 14.05 -1.52 29.44
N MET A 55 14.53 -2.47 28.64
CA MET A 55 15.34 -3.58 29.16
C MET A 55 16.64 -3.11 29.83
N GLU A 56 17.29 -2.04 29.37
CA GLU A 56 18.49 -1.47 30.05
C GLU A 56 18.23 -1.06 31.50
N THR A 57 16.97 -0.77 31.86
CA THR A 57 16.61 -0.38 33.22
C THR A 57 16.40 -1.57 34.16
N ILE A 58 16.35 -2.79 33.63
CA ILE A 58 16.13 -4.02 34.41
C ILE A 58 17.49 -4.49 34.94
N PRO A 59 17.69 -4.52 36.27
CA PRO A 59 18.94 -5.00 36.83
C PRO A 59 19.09 -6.50 36.60
N ASP A 60 20.34 -6.93 36.49
CA ASP A 60 20.66 -8.35 36.36
C ASP A 60 20.20 -9.14 37.59
N GLY A 61 19.57 -10.29 37.36
CA GLY A 61 18.96 -11.11 38.41
C GLY A 61 17.59 -10.62 38.92
N ALA A 62 17.01 -9.57 38.33
CA ALA A 62 15.66 -9.12 38.67
C ALA A 62 14.60 -10.20 38.39
N GLU A 63 13.60 -10.32 39.27
CA GLU A 63 12.43 -11.16 39.00
C GLU A 63 11.54 -10.48 37.96
N VAL A 64 11.27 -11.19 36.86
CA VAL A 64 10.42 -10.77 35.74
C VAL A 64 9.31 -11.79 35.50
N LEU A 65 8.13 -11.32 35.11
CA LEU A 65 7.00 -12.16 34.73
C LEU A 65 7.02 -12.38 33.23
N VAL A 66 7.12 -13.64 32.82
CA VAL A 66 7.08 -14.03 31.41
C VAL A 66 5.73 -14.69 31.11
N PRO A 67 4.97 -14.20 30.12
CA PRO A 67 3.75 -14.85 29.68
C PRO A 67 4.07 -16.14 28.91
N LEU A 68 3.47 -17.26 29.33
CA LEU A 68 3.54 -18.52 28.58
C LEU A 68 2.32 -18.69 27.68
N CYS A 69 1.14 -18.38 28.21
CA CYS A 69 -0.15 -18.44 27.54
C CYS A 69 -1.06 -17.32 28.06
N ASP A 70 -2.17 -17.07 27.37
CA ASP A 70 -3.19 -16.13 27.84
C ASP A 70 -3.69 -16.53 29.23
N GLY A 71 -3.46 -15.65 30.21
CA GLY A 71 -3.82 -15.85 31.62
C GLY A 71 -2.79 -16.59 32.48
N LEU A 72 -1.65 -17.03 31.92
CA LEU A 72 -0.58 -17.70 32.68
C LEU A 72 0.75 -16.92 32.60
N LEU A 73 1.15 -16.37 33.73
CA LEU A 73 2.44 -15.68 33.91
C LEU A 73 3.35 -16.51 34.83
N VAL A 74 4.59 -16.74 34.41
CA VAL A 74 5.59 -17.45 35.21
C VAL A 74 6.69 -16.49 35.63
N ARG A 75 7.12 -16.60 36.89
CA ARG A 75 8.28 -15.84 37.41
C ARG A 75 9.56 -16.44 36.88
N GLY A 76 10.37 -15.63 36.22
CA GLY A 76 11.74 -15.91 35.83
C GLY A 76 12.70 -14.88 36.43
N LYS A 77 14.00 -15.14 36.32
CA LYS A 77 15.03 -14.15 36.60
C LYS A 77 15.62 -13.66 35.28
N ALA A 78 15.73 -12.35 35.12
CA ALA A 78 16.42 -11.76 33.99
C ALA A 78 17.92 -12.02 34.13
N VAL A 79 18.52 -12.61 33.10
CA VAL A 79 19.97 -12.86 32.99
C VAL A 79 20.40 -12.34 31.62
N ASP A 80 21.61 -11.78 31.54
CA ASP A 80 22.21 -11.30 30.28
C ASP A 80 21.35 -10.27 29.53
N VAL A 81 20.81 -9.29 30.26
CA VAL A 81 19.91 -8.25 29.75
C VAL A 81 20.52 -7.42 28.60
N GLY A 82 21.84 -7.45 28.44
CA GLY A 82 22.60 -6.77 27.38
C GLY A 82 22.65 -7.49 26.02
N VAL A 83 22.17 -8.75 25.94
CA VAL A 83 22.17 -9.57 24.73
C VAL A 83 20.74 -9.82 24.29
N ASN A 84 20.44 -9.47 23.05
CA ASN A 84 19.12 -9.67 22.45
C ASN A 84 19.20 -10.70 21.33
N LEU A 85 18.20 -11.57 21.28
CA LEU A 85 18.00 -12.47 20.15
C LEU A 85 17.22 -11.75 19.04
N VAL A 86 17.82 -11.62 17.86
CA VAL A 86 17.23 -10.89 16.72
C VAL A 86 16.95 -11.85 15.57
N ASP A 87 15.70 -11.85 15.08
CA ASP A 87 15.32 -12.56 13.86
C ASP A 87 15.83 -11.80 12.62
N ILE A 88 16.63 -12.48 11.80
CA ILE A 88 17.15 -11.96 10.53
C ILE A 88 16.37 -12.46 9.30
N GLY A 89 15.42 -13.37 9.50
CA GLY A 89 14.57 -13.97 8.48
C GLY A 89 14.82 -15.47 8.29
N ALA A 90 13.90 -16.12 7.57
CA ALA A 90 13.94 -17.56 7.25
C ALA A 90 14.08 -18.49 8.47
N GLY A 91 13.67 -18.02 9.66
CA GLY A 91 13.78 -18.77 10.92
C GLY A 91 15.16 -18.74 11.56
N TYR A 92 16.06 -17.86 11.10
CA TYR A 92 17.38 -17.70 11.69
C TYR A 92 17.40 -16.55 12.70
N PHE A 93 17.96 -16.85 13.87
CA PHE A 93 18.12 -15.89 14.96
C PHE A 93 19.60 -15.68 15.24
N VAL A 94 19.97 -14.44 15.54
CA VAL A 94 21.33 -14.04 15.87
C VAL A 94 21.33 -13.29 17.18
N GLU A 95 22.23 -13.68 18.07
CA GLU A 95 22.48 -12.93 19.30
C GLU A 95 23.28 -11.66 18.98
N MET A 96 22.73 -10.52 19.38
CA MET A 96 23.33 -9.21 19.16
C MET A 96 23.35 -8.43 20.46
N SER A 97 24.42 -7.67 20.68
CA SER A 97 24.45 -6.65 21.73
C SER A 97 23.35 -5.62 21.51
N GLN A 98 22.80 -5.05 22.59
CA GLN A 98 21.76 -4.01 22.52
C GLN A 98 22.05 -2.87 21.52
N GLU A 99 23.29 -2.36 21.45
CA GLU A 99 23.66 -1.32 20.48
C GLU A 99 23.45 -1.76 19.02
N LYS A 100 23.93 -2.97 18.68
CA LYS A 100 23.73 -3.58 17.36
C LYS A 100 22.26 -3.85 17.07
N THR A 101 21.47 -4.27 18.07
CA THR A 101 20.03 -4.46 17.92
C THR A 101 19.34 -3.13 17.60
N ARG A 102 19.68 -2.04 18.30
CA ARG A 102 19.14 -0.71 18.04
C ARG A 102 19.49 -0.22 16.64
N ASP A 103 20.73 -0.39 16.22
CA ASP A 103 21.16 -0.06 14.87
C ASP A 103 20.44 -0.89 13.80
N TYR A 104 20.25 -2.20 14.05
CA TYR A 104 19.49 -3.08 13.16
C TYR A 104 18.03 -2.61 13.02
N CYS A 105 17.32 -2.34 14.12
CA CYS A 105 15.95 -1.82 14.10
C CYS A 105 15.89 -0.49 13.35
N LYS A 106 16.83 0.43 13.59
CA LYS A 106 16.90 1.72 12.90
C LYS A 106 17.04 1.56 11.39
N ARG A 107 17.99 0.73 10.93
CA ARG A 107 18.18 0.42 9.51
C ARG A 107 16.92 -0.19 8.86
N ARG A 108 16.21 -1.06 9.59
CA ARG A 108 14.94 -1.64 9.11
C ARG A 108 13.83 -0.60 9.01
N VAL A 109 13.71 0.30 9.97
CA VAL A 109 12.73 1.41 9.93
C VAL A 109 13.02 2.35 8.75
N GLU A 110 14.28 2.71 8.51
CA GLU A 110 14.69 3.54 7.37
C GLU A 110 14.36 2.87 6.04
N PHE A 111 14.65 1.58 5.91
CA PHE A 111 14.28 0.80 4.74
C PHE A 111 12.75 0.79 4.51
N LEU A 112 11.96 0.55 5.56
CA LEU A 112 10.50 0.54 5.47
C LEU A 112 9.94 1.92 5.11
N ASN A 113 10.51 3.01 5.64
CA ASN A 113 10.15 4.38 5.27
C ASN A 113 10.36 4.65 3.78
N ALA A 114 11.50 4.22 3.22
CA ALA A 114 11.77 4.36 1.80
C ALA A 114 10.76 3.56 0.94
N GLN A 115 10.42 2.33 1.35
CA GLN A 115 9.42 1.52 0.64
C GLN A 115 8.01 2.14 0.74
N LEU A 116 7.62 2.63 1.92
CA LEU A 116 6.33 3.30 2.12
C LEU A 116 6.21 4.56 1.26
N SER A 117 7.24 5.41 1.22
CA SER A 117 7.26 6.61 0.39
C SER A 117 7.11 6.26 -1.10
N ARG A 118 7.83 5.24 -1.57
CA ARG A 118 7.71 4.74 -2.95
C ARG A 118 6.31 4.20 -3.25
N LEU A 119 5.70 3.45 -2.33
CA LEU A 119 4.35 2.93 -2.54
C LEU A 119 3.30 4.05 -2.54
N GLN A 120 3.47 5.07 -1.71
CA GLN A 120 2.59 6.24 -1.71
C GLN A 120 2.66 6.99 -3.03
N SER A 121 3.86 7.20 -3.61
CA SER A 121 3.99 7.86 -4.92
C SER A 121 3.33 7.05 -6.03
N VAL A 122 3.61 5.75 -6.09
CA VAL A 122 2.98 4.83 -7.06
C VAL A 122 1.46 4.79 -6.89
N GLY A 123 0.97 4.84 -5.65
CA GLY A 123 -0.45 4.91 -5.34
C GLY A 123 -1.12 6.18 -5.86
N GLN A 124 -0.49 7.33 -5.66
CA GLN A 124 -0.98 8.61 -6.18
C GLN A 124 -1.02 8.62 -7.72
N GLU A 125 0.02 8.12 -8.37
CA GLU A 125 0.07 7.99 -9.83
C GLU A 125 -1.06 7.09 -10.35
N LYS A 126 -1.28 5.92 -9.73
CA LYS A 126 -2.38 5.02 -10.10
C LYS A 126 -3.76 5.64 -9.85
N MET A 127 -3.94 6.42 -8.78
CA MET A 127 -5.19 7.14 -8.54
C MET A 127 -5.46 8.19 -9.62
N GLN A 128 -4.43 8.93 -10.05
CA GLN A 128 -4.54 9.88 -11.17
C GLN A 128 -4.87 9.18 -12.49
N GLN A 129 -4.19 8.07 -12.79
CA GLN A 129 -4.48 7.25 -13.98
C GLN A 129 -5.93 6.74 -13.99
N ARG A 130 -6.42 6.24 -12.85
CA ARG A 130 -7.83 5.84 -12.71
C ARG A 130 -8.78 7.01 -12.99
N GLN A 131 -8.46 8.21 -12.47
CA GLN A 131 -9.29 9.39 -12.69
C GLN A 131 -9.33 9.80 -14.16
N MET A 132 -8.19 9.74 -14.87
CA MET A 132 -8.13 10.00 -16.31
C MET A 132 -9.01 9.02 -17.11
N VAL A 133 -9.00 7.73 -16.76
CA VAL A 133 -9.85 6.72 -17.40
C VAL A 133 -11.33 7.00 -17.15
N ILE A 134 -11.71 7.38 -15.93
CA ILE A 134 -13.11 7.74 -15.60
C ILE A 134 -13.56 8.96 -16.41
N SER A 135 -12.72 9.99 -16.53
CA SER A 135 -13.02 11.18 -17.33
C SER A 135 -13.15 10.86 -18.83
N ALA A 136 -12.28 10.00 -19.37
CA ALA A 136 -12.39 9.54 -20.75
C ALA A 136 -13.70 8.77 -21.01
N MET A 137 -14.10 7.89 -20.07
CA MET A 137 -15.39 7.19 -20.15
C MET A 137 -16.58 8.16 -20.17
N GLN A 138 -16.57 9.18 -19.30
CA GLN A 138 -17.63 10.18 -19.23
C GLN A 138 -17.74 10.99 -20.52
N GLN A 139 -16.60 11.39 -21.10
CA GLN A 139 -16.56 12.10 -22.38
C GLN A 139 -17.13 11.25 -23.52
N GLN A 140 -16.75 9.98 -23.60
CA GLN A 140 -17.24 9.07 -24.64
C GLN A 140 -18.74 8.78 -24.50
N MET A 141 -19.24 8.62 -23.27
CA MET A 141 -20.67 8.50 -22.99
C MET A 141 -21.46 9.77 -23.35
N ALA A 142 -20.90 10.96 -23.09
CA ALA A 142 -21.53 12.22 -23.46
C ALA A 142 -21.61 12.40 -24.99
N GLN A 143 -20.55 12.04 -25.72
CA GLN A 143 -20.54 12.06 -27.19
C GLN A 143 -21.57 11.08 -27.78
N MET A 144 -21.67 9.85 -27.25
CA MET A 144 -22.67 8.88 -27.69
C MET A 144 -24.11 9.38 -27.50
N LYS A 145 -24.39 10.10 -26.41
CA LYS A 145 -25.72 10.69 -26.16
C LYS A 145 -26.06 11.83 -27.13
N LEU A 146 -25.06 12.58 -27.60
CA LEU A 146 -25.23 13.66 -28.58
C LEU A 146 -25.44 13.14 -30.02
N THR A 147 -25.00 11.91 -30.32
CA THR A 147 -25.16 11.26 -31.64
C THR A 147 -26.39 10.33 -31.75
N GLY A 148 -27.21 10.20 -30.70
CA GLY A 148 -28.52 9.53 -30.72
C GLY A 148 -29.62 10.38 -31.40
N PRO A 149 -30.70 9.79 -31.95
CA PRO A 149 -31.28 10.16 -33.24
C PRO A 149 -31.86 11.59 -33.30
N ARG A 150 -31.10 12.50 -33.93
CA ARG A 150 -31.60 13.80 -34.42
C ARG A 150 -31.66 13.84 -35.95
N ALA A 151 -32.26 12.81 -36.54
CA ALA A 151 -32.46 12.70 -38.00
C ALA A 151 -33.87 12.16 -38.34
N ALA A 152 -34.92 12.79 -37.81
CA ALA A 152 -36.30 12.58 -38.28
C ALA A 152 -37.25 13.71 -37.82
N ALA A 153 -36.92 14.98 -38.11
CA ALA A 153 -37.88 16.08 -37.91
C ALA A 153 -37.53 17.26 -38.84
N GLY A 154 -37.73 17.07 -40.14
CA GLY A 154 -37.49 18.13 -41.11
C GLY A 154 -37.73 17.69 -42.54
N SER A 155 -38.94 17.23 -42.88
CA SER A 155 -39.37 17.05 -44.27
C SER A 155 -40.86 16.65 -44.38
N ILE A 156 -41.80 17.46 -43.87
CA ILE A 156 -43.18 17.45 -44.37
C ILE A 156 -43.71 18.88 -44.36
N ALA A 157 -43.28 19.68 -45.34
CA ALA A 157 -43.93 20.95 -45.69
C ALA A 157 -43.53 21.32 -47.13
N ALA A 158 -44.20 20.71 -48.12
CA ALA A 158 -44.43 21.28 -49.45
C ALA A 158 -45.11 20.23 -50.36
N ARG A 159 -46.43 20.31 -50.47
CA ARG A 159 -47.20 20.36 -51.74
C ARG A 159 -48.69 20.20 -51.49
#